data_AF-A0A2H5C918-F1
#
_entry.id   AF-A0A2H5C918-F1
#
_cell.length_a   1.000
_cell.length_b   1.000
_cell.length_c   1.000
_cell.angle_alpha   90.00
_cell.angle_beta   90.00
_cell.angle_gamma   90.00
#
_symmetry.space_group_name_H-M   'P 1'
#
loop_
_entity.id
_entity.type
_entity.pdbx_description
1 polymer ?
#
loop_
_entity_poly.entity_id
_entity_poly.type
_entity_poly.pdbx_seq_one_letter_code
_entity_poly.pdbx_strand_id
1 'polypeptide(L)'
;MLDARNKITSAESAVNSARNNLSARTNEQKHVNDALNALLKEKENIRNQLAGINQKIAEEKRKQDELKATKDAINFTTEFLKSVSEKYGAKAEQLARDMAGQAKGKKIRNVEEALKAYEKYQADINKKINAKDRAAIAAALESVKLSDISSDLNRFSRGPGYAGKFTNLADWITEFGKAVRTENWRPLFVKTEAIIAGNAATALVALVFSILTGSALGIIGYGLLMAVTGALIDESLVEKANKFWGI
;
A
#
# COMPACT_ATOMS: atom_id res chain seq x y z
N MET A 1 63.75 73.59 -34.48
CA MET A 1 63.77 72.22 -35.08
C MET A 1 64.15 71.14 -34.05
N LEU A 2 65.24 71.29 -33.29
CA LEU A 2 65.68 70.26 -32.32
C LEU A 2 64.69 70.03 -31.16
N ASP A 3 64.14 71.09 -30.56
CA ASP A 3 63.16 71.00 -29.45
C ASP A 3 61.85 70.31 -29.86
N ALA A 4 61.34 70.63 -31.06
CA ALA A 4 60.15 69.97 -31.62
C ALA A 4 60.37 68.47 -31.86
N ARG A 5 61.56 68.09 -32.34
CA ARG A 5 61.93 66.68 -32.55
C ARG A 5 62.00 65.91 -31.24
N ASN A 6 62.60 66.49 -30.20
CA ASN A 6 62.69 65.87 -28.87
C ASN A 6 61.31 65.67 -28.22
N LYS A 7 60.39 66.64 -28.38
CA LYS A 7 58.99 66.53 -27.91
C LYS A 7 58.23 65.42 -28.63
N ILE A 8 58.41 65.27 -29.95
CA ILE A 8 57.79 64.20 -30.73
C ILE A 8 58.31 62.83 -30.28
N THR A 9 59.63 62.65 -30.15
CA THR A 9 60.22 61.37 -29.71
C THR A 9 59.80 60.98 -28.29
N SER A 10 59.67 61.96 -27.39
CA SER A 10 59.13 61.73 -26.03
C SER A 10 57.66 61.30 -26.07
N ALA A 11 56.83 61.94 -26.90
CA ALA A 11 55.44 61.57 -27.09
C ALA A 11 55.28 60.18 -27.73
N GLU A 12 56.09 59.83 -28.73
CA GLU A 12 56.10 58.51 -29.36
C GLU A 12 56.46 57.41 -28.35
N SER A 13 57.44 57.67 -27.49
CA SER A 13 57.83 56.75 -26.43
C SER A 13 56.68 56.54 -25.42
N ALA A 14 56.02 57.62 -25.00
CA ALA A 14 54.86 57.56 -24.10
C ALA A 14 53.67 56.81 -24.73
N VAL A 15 53.38 57.06 -26.02
CA VAL A 15 52.33 56.36 -26.77
C VAL A 15 52.65 54.86 -26.89
N ASN A 16 53.90 54.51 -27.18
CA ASN A 16 54.31 53.11 -27.27
C ASN A 16 54.23 52.39 -25.91
N SER A 17 54.63 53.04 -24.81
CA SER A 17 54.45 52.53 -23.46
C SER A 17 52.96 52.33 -23.11
N ALA A 18 52.10 53.30 -23.43
CA ALA A 18 50.66 53.20 -23.21
C ALA A 18 50.03 52.06 -24.02
N ARG A 19 50.43 51.91 -25.29
CA ARG A 19 49.96 50.82 -26.17
C ARG A 19 50.39 49.44 -25.66
N ASN A 20 51.63 49.30 -25.19
CA ASN A 20 52.12 48.05 -24.61
C ASN A 20 51.37 47.71 -23.31
N ASN A 21 51.11 48.71 -22.45
CA ASN A 21 50.33 48.54 -21.23
C ASN A 21 48.87 48.14 -21.53
N LEU A 22 48.25 48.72 -22.56
CA LEU A 22 46.89 48.36 -22.98
C LEU A 22 46.81 46.91 -23.49
N SER A 23 47.80 46.47 -24.28
CA SER A 23 47.91 45.07 -24.72
C SER A 23 48.05 44.12 -23.54
N ALA A 24 48.89 44.47 -22.54
CA ALA A 24 49.03 43.68 -21.32
C ALA A 24 47.71 43.59 -20.52
N ARG A 25 47.01 44.72 -20.33
CA ARG A 25 45.68 44.77 -19.69
C ARG A 25 44.63 43.95 -20.42
N THR A 26 44.66 43.96 -21.75
CA THR A 26 43.73 43.16 -22.58
C THR A 26 43.97 41.66 -22.39
N ASN A 27 45.23 41.25 -22.31
CA ASN A 27 45.60 39.86 -22.02
C ASN A 27 45.16 39.46 -20.60
N GLU A 28 45.39 40.30 -19.59
CA GLU A 28 44.89 40.10 -18.23
C GLU A 28 43.37 39.92 -18.22
N GLN A 29 42.63 40.77 -18.92
CA GLN A 29 41.17 40.68 -19.01
C GLN A 29 40.71 39.39 -19.68
N LYS A 30 41.41 38.93 -20.73
CA LYS A 30 41.11 37.63 -21.35
C LYS A 30 41.31 36.48 -20.36
N HIS A 31 42.43 36.47 -19.61
CA HIS A 31 42.69 35.44 -18.60
C HIS A 31 41.62 35.42 -17.51
N VAL A 32 41.14 36.60 -17.06
CA VAL A 32 40.05 36.70 -16.09
C VAL A 32 38.73 36.13 -16.67
N ASN A 33 38.40 36.45 -17.92
CA ASN A 33 37.20 35.91 -18.56
C ASN A 33 37.26 34.39 -18.75
N ASP A 34 38.43 33.85 -19.13
CA ASP A 34 38.62 32.40 -19.27
C ASP A 34 38.49 31.69 -17.92
N ALA A 35 39.03 32.28 -16.85
CA ALA A 35 38.86 31.78 -15.48
C ALA A 35 37.39 31.82 -15.03
N LEU A 36 36.66 32.89 -15.32
CA LEU A 36 35.23 32.99 -15.01
C LEU A 36 34.42 31.91 -15.75
N ASN A 37 34.71 31.69 -17.03
CA ASN A 37 34.04 30.66 -17.83
C ASN A 37 34.31 29.24 -17.29
N ALA A 38 35.53 28.97 -16.80
CA ALA A 38 35.85 27.71 -16.15
C ALA A 38 35.04 27.50 -14.86
N LEU A 39 34.95 28.53 -14.01
CA LEU A 39 34.15 28.48 -12.78
C LEU A 39 32.65 28.29 -13.05
N LEU A 40 32.12 28.92 -14.12
CA LEU A 40 30.72 28.73 -14.51
C LEU A 40 30.44 27.29 -14.95
N LYS A 41 31.35 26.67 -15.73
CA LYS A 41 31.26 25.26 -16.11
C LYS A 41 31.33 24.33 -14.91
N GLU A 42 32.22 24.61 -13.96
CA GLU A 42 32.33 23.84 -12.73
C GLU A 42 31.07 23.96 -11.87
N LYS A 43 30.53 25.17 -11.72
CA LYS A 43 29.27 25.42 -11.01
C LYS A 43 28.10 24.64 -11.63
N GLU A 44 28.03 24.59 -12.96
CA GLU A 44 27.01 23.80 -13.66
C GLU A 44 27.18 22.30 -13.41
N ASN A 45 28.42 21.79 -13.47
CA ASN A 45 28.72 20.39 -13.17
C ASN A 45 28.34 20.02 -11.72
N ILE A 46 28.71 20.84 -10.75
CA ILE A 46 28.34 20.65 -9.33
C ILE A 46 26.82 20.65 -9.16
N ARG A 47 26.10 21.58 -9.82
CA ARG A 47 24.64 21.63 -9.77
C ARG A 47 24.01 20.33 -10.30
N ASN A 48 24.52 19.81 -11.41
CA ASN A 48 24.03 18.56 -12.00
C ASN A 48 24.32 17.35 -11.09
N GLN A 49 25.51 17.29 -10.50
CA GLN A 49 25.86 16.26 -9.51
C GLN A 49 24.96 16.33 -8.27
N LEU A 50 24.69 17.53 -7.76
CA LEU A 50 23.83 17.73 -6.60
C LEU A 50 22.38 17.30 -6.88
N ALA A 51 21.86 17.59 -8.08
CA ALA A 51 20.54 17.12 -8.50
C ALA A 51 20.47 15.58 -8.51
N GLY A 52 21.49 14.91 -9.05
CA GLY A 52 21.58 13.45 -9.06
C GLY A 52 21.69 12.84 -7.65
N ILE A 53 22.45 13.46 -6.75
CA ILE A 53 22.54 13.04 -5.33
C ILE A 53 21.19 13.20 -4.64
N ASN A 54 20.52 14.34 -4.82
CA ASN A 54 19.21 14.58 -4.21
C ASN A 54 18.16 13.56 -4.68
N GLN A 55 18.18 13.18 -5.97
CA GLN A 55 17.32 12.13 -6.49
C GLN A 55 17.61 10.78 -5.81
N LYS A 56 18.88 10.37 -5.71
CA LYS A 56 19.26 9.13 -5.04
C LYS A 56 18.86 9.11 -3.56
N ILE A 57 19.03 10.23 -2.85
CA ILE A 57 18.59 10.36 -1.46
C ILE A 57 17.07 10.20 -1.35
N ALA A 58 16.30 10.79 -2.26
CA ALA A 58 14.85 10.66 -2.26
C ALA A 58 14.39 9.22 -2.56
N GLU A 59 15.05 8.54 -3.51
CA GLU A 59 14.77 7.14 -3.82
C GLU A 59 15.10 6.21 -2.64
N GLU A 60 16.24 6.41 -1.98
CA GLU A 60 16.63 5.59 -0.83
C GLU A 60 15.70 5.79 0.37
N LYS A 61 15.28 7.04 0.64
CA LYS A 61 14.27 7.34 1.66
C LYS A 61 12.95 6.63 1.36
N ARG A 62 12.47 6.65 0.11
CA ARG A 62 11.24 5.93 -0.29
C ARG A 62 11.36 4.43 -0.05
N LYS A 63 12.48 3.80 -0.43
CA LYS A 63 12.72 2.37 -0.17
C LYS A 63 12.73 2.05 1.32
N GLN A 64 13.35 2.90 2.13
CA GLN A 64 13.41 2.72 3.58
C GLN A 64 12.01 2.84 4.21
N ASP A 65 11.22 3.83 3.78
CA ASP A 65 9.85 4.03 4.24
C ASP A 65 8.93 2.86 3.83
N GLU A 66 9.07 2.36 2.60
CA GLU A 66 8.34 1.18 2.12
C GLU A 66 8.70 -0.09 2.89
N LEU A 67 10.00 -0.31 3.17
CA LEU A 67 10.46 -1.45 3.97
C LEU A 67 9.89 -1.38 5.39
N LYS A 68 9.92 -0.19 6.01
CA LYS A 68 9.35 0.04 7.34
C LYS A 68 7.85 -0.23 7.35
N ALA A 69 7.10 0.36 6.41
CA ALA A 69 5.66 0.17 6.30
C ALA A 69 5.28 -1.30 6.08
N THR A 70 6.10 -2.05 5.32
CA THR A 70 5.91 -3.48 5.10
C THR A 70 6.16 -4.27 6.39
N LYS A 71 7.23 -3.95 7.14
CA LYS A 71 7.53 -4.58 8.42
C LYS A 71 6.42 -4.33 9.45
N ASP A 72 5.93 -3.10 9.54
CA ASP A 72 4.84 -2.72 10.44
C ASP A 72 3.54 -3.47 10.07
N ALA A 73 3.24 -3.64 8.78
CA ALA A 73 2.10 -4.44 8.31
C ALA A 73 2.20 -5.93 8.67
N ILE A 74 3.41 -6.52 8.59
CA ILE A 74 3.67 -7.90 9.01
C ILE A 74 3.46 -8.06 10.52
N ASN A 75 3.99 -7.12 11.31
CA ASN A 75 3.81 -7.11 12.76
C ASN A 75 2.33 -6.98 13.13
N PHE A 76 1.60 -6.06 12.48
CA PHE A 76 0.17 -5.87 12.68
C PHE A 76 -0.64 -7.14 12.39
N THR A 77 -0.30 -7.86 11.32
CA THR A 77 -0.96 -9.14 11.00
C THR A 77 -0.64 -10.20 12.05
N THR A 78 0.58 -10.22 12.57
CA THR A 78 1.00 -11.16 13.63
C THR A 78 0.26 -10.88 14.94
N GLU A 79 0.14 -9.60 15.33
CA GLU A 79 -0.63 -9.17 16.50
C GLU A 79 -2.12 -9.47 16.35
N PHE A 80 -2.69 -9.26 15.16
CA PHE A 80 -4.07 -9.66 14.86
C PHE A 80 -4.27 -11.15 15.11
N LEU A 81 -3.43 -12.02 14.53
CA LEU A 81 -3.53 -13.47 14.70
C LEU A 81 -3.39 -13.88 16.17
N LYS A 82 -2.49 -13.24 16.92
CA LYS A 82 -2.36 -13.45 18.36
C LYS A 82 -3.66 -13.06 19.09
N SER A 83 -4.24 -11.90 18.77
CA SER A 83 -5.50 -11.46 19.37
C SER A 83 -6.68 -12.39 19.06
N VAL A 84 -6.70 -12.99 17.86
CA VAL A 84 -7.68 -14.03 17.48
C VAL A 84 -7.50 -15.27 18.36
N SER A 85 -6.25 -15.68 18.60
CA SER A 85 -5.92 -16.79 19.51
C SER A 85 -6.37 -16.52 20.94
N GLU A 86 -6.10 -15.32 21.45
CA GLU A 86 -6.49 -14.90 22.81
C GLU A 86 -8.01 -14.84 22.98
N LYS A 87 -8.73 -14.35 21.97
CA LYS A 87 -10.20 -14.20 22.03
C LYS A 87 -10.97 -15.48 21.73
N TYR A 88 -10.51 -16.28 20.77
CA TYR A 88 -11.28 -17.40 20.20
C TYR A 88 -10.52 -18.74 20.23
N GLY A 89 -9.29 -18.76 20.72
CA GLY A 89 -8.46 -19.96 20.88
C GLY A 89 -7.61 -20.33 19.66
N ALA A 90 -6.69 -21.27 19.86
CA ALA A 90 -5.70 -21.68 18.85
C ALA A 90 -6.32 -22.17 17.52
N LYS A 91 -7.49 -22.82 17.57
CA LYS A 91 -8.19 -23.26 16.34
C LYS A 91 -8.65 -22.08 15.48
N ALA A 92 -9.07 -20.97 16.10
CA ALA A 92 -9.44 -19.76 15.38
C ALA A 92 -8.22 -19.14 14.70
N GLU A 93 -7.11 -19.02 15.43
CA GLU A 93 -5.84 -18.51 14.87
C GLU A 93 -5.39 -19.36 13.67
N GLN A 94 -5.42 -20.69 13.81
CA GLN A 94 -5.04 -21.60 12.72
C GLN A 94 -5.94 -21.42 11.50
N LEU A 95 -7.26 -21.27 11.68
CA LEU A 95 -8.19 -21.01 10.59
C LEU A 95 -7.87 -19.69 9.87
N ALA A 96 -7.55 -18.63 10.61
CA ALA A 96 -7.12 -17.36 10.02
C ALA A 96 -5.81 -17.49 9.25
N ARG A 97 -4.82 -18.22 9.79
CA ARG A 97 -3.55 -18.51 9.09
C ARG A 97 -3.78 -19.30 7.80
N ASP A 98 -4.61 -20.34 7.86
CA ASP A 98 -4.93 -21.18 6.71
C ASP A 98 -5.65 -20.37 5.62
N MET A 99 -6.58 -19.49 6.02
CA MET A 99 -7.27 -18.58 5.11
C MET A 99 -6.28 -17.70 4.35
N ALA A 100 -5.38 -17.02 5.06
CA ALA A 100 -4.36 -16.16 4.47
C ALA A 100 -3.36 -16.95 3.60
N GLY A 101 -2.95 -18.14 4.05
CA GLY A 101 -2.04 -19.02 3.33
C GLY A 101 -2.63 -19.52 2.01
N GLN A 102 -3.88 -19.99 2.03
CA GLN A 102 -4.57 -20.48 0.84
C GLN A 102 -4.96 -19.37 -0.14
N ALA A 103 -5.25 -18.16 0.36
CA ALA A 103 -5.58 -17.03 -0.49
C ALA A 103 -4.39 -16.56 -1.35
N LYS A 104 -3.16 -16.81 -0.91
CA LYS A 104 -1.94 -16.32 -1.57
C LYS A 104 -1.85 -16.82 -3.01
N GLY A 105 -1.85 -15.88 -3.95
CA GLY A 105 -1.76 -16.16 -5.38
C GLY A 105 -3.06 -16.68 -6.03
N LYS A 106 -4.12 -16.92 -5.26
CA LYS A 106 -5.42 -17.33 -5.79
C LYS A 106 -6.27 -16.10 -6.14
N LYS A 107 -7.19 -16.32 -7.09
CA LYS A 107 -8.35 -15.44 -7.31
C LYS A 107 -9.55 -15.96 -6.54
N ILE A 108 -10.50 -15.08 -6.25
CA ILE A 108 -11.81 -15.47 -5.72
C ILE A 108 -12.47 -16.40 -6.75
N ARG A 109 -13.09 -17.48 -6.24
CA ARG A 109 -13.82 -18.46 -7.05
C ARG A 109 -15.04 -17.83 -7.69
N ASN A 110 -15.53 -18.43 -8.77
CA ASN A 110 -16.79 -17.97 -9.36
C ASN A 110 -17.96 -18.17 -8.37
N VAL A 111 -18.99 -17.33 -8.51
CA VAL A 111 -20.17 -17.34 -7.64
C VAL A 111 -20.80 -18.73 -7.47
N GLU A 112 -21.00 -19.47 -8.56
CA GLU A 112 -21.72 -20.76 -8.52
C GLU A 112 -20.93 -21.83 -7.77
N GLU A 113 -19.61 -21.88 -7.96
CA GLU A 113 -18.73 -22.76 -7.19
C GLU A 113 -18.66 -22.39 -5.72
N ALA A 114 -18.60 -21.10 -5.41
CA ALA A 114 -18.59 -20.63 -4.05
C ALA A 114 -19.92 -20.95 -3.34
N LEU A 115 -21.07 -20.72 -4.00
CA LEU A 115 -22.38 -21.07 -3.48
C LEU A 115 -22.47 -22.57 -3.20
N LYS A 116 -22.08 -23.41 -4.17
CA LYS A 116 -22.06 -24.86 -4.00
C LYS A 116 -21.20 -25.30 -2.81
N ALA A 117 -20.02 -24.69 -2.64
CA ALA A 117 -19.15 -24.98 -1.51
C ALA A 117 -19.78 -24.58 -0.17
N TYR A 118 -20.49 -23.45 -0.11
CA TYR A 118 -21.18 -23.01 1.10
C TYR A 118 -22.42 -23.86 1.41
N GLU A 119 -23.28 -24.11 0.42
CA GLU A 119 -24.52 -24.90 0.54
C GLU A 119 -24.27 -26.30 1.07
N LYS A 120 -23.15 -26.93 0.69
CA LYS A 120 -22.73 -28.24 1.21
C LYS A 120 -22.64 -28.28 2.74
N TYR A 121 -22.24 -27.17 3.37
CA TYR A 121 -22.11 -27.07 4.84
C TYR A 121 -23.23 -26.24 5.47
N GLN A 122 -24.05 -25.53 4.67
CA GLN A 122 -25.04 -24.56 5.15
C GLN A 122 -25.96 -25.10 6.24
N ALA A 123 -26.44 -26.34 6.12
CA ALA A 123 -27.30 -26.95 7.13
C ALA A 123 -26.60 -27.07 8.50
N ASP A 124 -25.31 -27.41 8.50
CA ASP A 124 -24.51 -27.55 9.72
C ASP A 124 -24.14 -26.20 10.32
N ILE A 125 -23.81 -25.22 9.48
CA ILE A 125 -23.62 -23.83 9.88
C ILE A 125 -24.89 -23.29 10.53
N ASN A 126 -26.03 -23.44 9.87
CA ASN A 126 -27.32 -22.91 10.33
C ASN A 126 -27.80 -23.54 11.65
N LYS A 127 -27.46 -24.81 11.93
CA LYS A 127 -27.76 -25.43 13.23
C LYS A 127 -27.06 -24.72 14.40
N LYS A 128 -25.92 -24.07 14.16
CA LYS A 128 -25.12 -23.41 15.20
C LYS A 128 -25.49 -21.94 15.42
N ILE A 129 -26.29 -21.35 14.52
CA ILE A 129 -26.58 -19.92 14.53
C ILE A 129 -28.09 -19.72 14.63
N ASN A 130 -28.54 -19.29 15.81
CA ASN A 130 -29.97 -19.01 16.01
C ASN A 130 -30.34 -17.60 15.49
N ALA A 131 -31.64 -17.28 15.50
CA ALA A 131 -32.14 -15.99 15.02
C ALA A 131 -31.55 -14.78 15.79
N LYS A 132 -31.30 -14.91 17.09
CA LYS A 132 -30.70 -13.86 17.92
C LYS A 132 -29.24 -13.63 17.52
N ASP A 133 -28.49 -14.71 17.29
CA ASP A 133 -27.10 -14.63 16.83
C ASP A 133 -27.02 -13.95 15.46
N ARG A 134 -27.92 -14.31 14.53
CA ARG A 134 -28.00 -13.66 13.20
C ARG A 134 -28.28 -12.17 13.31
N ALA A 135 -29.25 -11.79 14.14
CA ALA A 135 -29.57 -10.38 14.37
C ALA A 135 -28.38 -9.62 14.98
N ALA A 136 -27.68 -10.22 15.94
CA ALA A 136 -26.51 -9.63 16.58
C ALA A 136 -25.33 -9.49 15.60
N ILE A 137 -25.06 -10.50 14.78
CA ILE A 137 -24.00 -10.45 13.75
C ILE A 137 -24.31 -9.36 12.73
N ALA A 138 -25.55 -9.29 12.24
CA ALA A 138 -25.93 -8.27 11.26
C ALA A 138 -25.84 -6.85 11.84
N ALA A 139 -26.29 -6.63 13.07
CA ALA A 139 -26.16 -5.35 13.76
C ALA A 139 -24.69 -4.97 14.01
N ALA A 140 -23.85 -5.93 14.39
CA ALA A 140 -22.42 -5.70 14.59
C ALA A 140 -21.72 -5.31 13.28
N LEU A 141 -22.07 -5.95 12.14
CA LEU A 141 -21.55 -5.58 10.82
C LEU A 141 -21.99 -4.17 10.41
N GLU A 142 -23.25 -3.80 10.65
CA GLU A 142 -23.78 -2.47 10.37
C GLU A 142 -23.14 -1.37 11.23
N SER A 143 -22.64 -1.71 12.42
CA SER A 143 -21.99 -0.75 13.31
C SER A 143 -20.53 -0.43 12.95
N VAL A 144 -19.93 -1.17 12.00
CA VAL A 144 -18.53 -1.00 11.66
C VAL A 144 -18.32 0.30 10.87
N LYS A 145 -17.38 1.12 11.33
CA LYS A 145 -17.01 2.35 10.64
C LYS A 145 -16.08 2.04 9.48
N LEU A 146 -16.43 2.51 8.28
CA LEU A 146 -15.61 2.35 7.08
C LEU A 146 -14.21 2.99 7.21
N SER A 147 -14.08 4.05 8.02
CA SER A 147 -12.77 4.65 8.33
C SER A 147 -11.82 3.65 8.95
N ASP A 148 -12.32 2.86 9.90
CA ASP A 148 -11.53 1.93 10.71
C ASP A 148 -11.16 0.71 9.85
N ILE A 149 -12.10 0.23 9.03
CA ILE A 149 -11.84 -0.79 8.01
C ILE A 149 -10.76 -0.30 7.04
N SER A 150 -10.86 0.93 6.52
CA SER A 150 -9.94 1.41 5.49
C SER A 150 -8.49 1.50 5.98
N SER A 151 -8.26 1.91 7.24
CA SER A 151 -6.91 1.94 7.80
C SER A 151 -6.32 0.56 7.97
N ASP A 152 -7.10 -0.39 8.49
CA ASP A 152 -6.65 -1.75 8.74
C ASP A 152 -6.49 -2.53 7.44
N LEU A 153 -7.37 -2.31 6.46
CA LEU A 153 -7.32 -2.92 5.15
C LEU A 153 -6.04 -2.59 4.41
N ASN A 154 -5.59 -1.34 4.49
CA ASN A 154 -4.33 -0.93 3.91
C ASN A 154 -3.13 -1.64 4.58
N ARG A 155 -3.18 -1.89 5.89
CA ARG A 155 -2.13 -2.62 6.61
C ARG A 155 -2.16 -4.10 6.26
N PHE A 156 -3.32 -4.75 6.32
CA PHE A 156 -3.49 -6.15 5.98
C PHE A 156 -3.23 -6.47 4.51
N SER A 157 -3.46 -5.53 3.60
CA SER A 157 -3.21 -5.72 2.16
C SER A 157 -1.71 -5.64 1.81
N ARG A 158 -0.94 -4.83 2.54
CA ARG A 158 0.51 -4.64 2.30
C ARG A 158 1.32 -5.90 2.56
N GLY A 159 1.05 -6.61 3.66
CA GLY A 159 1.75 -7.85 4.02
C GLY A 159 1.78 -8.91 2.89
N PRO A 160 0.63 -9.31 2.33
CA PRO A 160 0.56 -10.25 1.21
C PRO A 160 0.84 -9.61 -0.16
N GLY A 161 1.13 -8.31 -0.24
CA GLY A 161 1.52 -7.61 -1.47
C GLY A 161 0.34 -7.16 -2.35
N TYR A 162 -0.88 -7.06 -1.83
CA TYR A 162 -2.00 -6.47 -2.57
C TYR A 162 -1.97 -4.94 -2.49
N ALA A 163 -1.90 -4.29 -3.64
CA ALA A 163 -1.92 -2.82 -3.77
C ALA A 163 -3.09 -2.31 -4.63
N GLY A 164 -4.08 -3.17 -4.90
CA GLY A 164 -5.25 -2.82 -5.70
C GLY A 164 -6.27 -1.99 -4.93
N LYS A 165 -7.27 -1.46 -5.66
CA LYS A 165 -8.36 -0.67 -5.07
C LYS A 165 -9.51 -1.57 -4.63
N PHE A 166 -10.22 -1.14 -3.59
CA PHE A 166 -11.52 -1.65 -3.22
C PHE A 166 -12.59 -0.63 -3.63
N THR A 167 -13.75 -1.12 -4.04
CA THR A 167 -14.92 -0.27 -4.33
C THR A 167 -16.14 -0.76 -3.57
N ASN A 168 -17.10 0.12 -3.29
CA ASN A 168 -18.41 -0.25 -2.73
C ASN A 168 -18.36 -1.14 -1.47
N LEU A 169 -17.39 -0.93 -0.57
CA LEU A 169 -17.24 -1.71 0.67
C LEU A 169 -18.46 -1.55 1.60
N ALA A 170 -19.04 -0.36 1.67
CA ALA A 170 -20.26 -0.09 2.44
C ALA A 170 -21.42 -1.00 2.02
N ASP A 171 -21.62 -1.11 0.71
CA ASP A 171 -22.62 -1.99 0.15
C ASP A 171 -22.32 -3.46 0.42
N TRP A 172 -21.05 -3.86 0.31
CA TRP A 172 -20.66 -5.25 0.57
C TRP A 172 -20.97 -5.65 2.02
N ILE A 173 -20.66 -4.79 2.99
CA ILE A 173 -20.99 -5.01 4.41
C ILE A 173 -22.51 -5.08 4.61
N THR A 174 -23.25 -4.19 3.93
CA THR A 174 -24.71 -4.16 3.97
C THR A 174 -25.33 -5.45 3.40
N GLU A 175 -24.84 -5.92 2.26
CA GLU A 175 -25.27 -7.19 1.66
C GLU A 175 -24.88 -8.39 2.54
N PHE A 176 -23.75 -8.31 3.25
CA PHE A 176 -23.39 -9.32 4.24
C PHE A 176 -24.43 -9.37 5.36
N GLY A 177 -24.76 -8.22 5.96
CA GLY A 177 -25.78 -8.14 7.00
C GLY A 177 -27.16 -8.66 6.54
N LYS A 178 -27.55 -8.38 5.29
CA LYS A 178 -28.77 -8.94 4.68
C LYS A 178 -28.68 -10.46 4.49
N ALA A 179 -27.56 -10.97 3.99
CA ALA A 179 -27.35 -12.40 3.78
C ALA A 179 -27.41 -13.18 5.10
N VAL A 180 -26.86 -12.63 6.18
CA VAL A 180 -26.95 -13.23 7.52
C VAL A 180 -28.39 -13.34 8.01
N ARG A 181 -29.23 -12.33 7.75
CA ARG A 181 -30.64 -12.32 8.18
C ARG A 181 -31.54 -13.21 7.33
N THR A 182 -31.31 -13.22 6.01
CA THR A 182 -32.19 -13.86 5.02
C THR A 182 -31.70 -15.23 4.57
N GLU A 183 -30.47 -15.60 4.95
CA GLU A 183 -29.77 -16.80 4.49
C GLU A 183 -29.55 -16.85 2.97
N ASN A 184 -29.77 -15.74 2.26
CA ASN A 184 -29.53 -15.61 0.84
C ASN A 184 -28.13 -15.03 0.58
N TRP A 185 -27.17 -15.93 0.30
CA TRP A 185 -25.77 -15.59 0.12
C TRP A 185 -25.39 -15.14 -1.30
N ARG A 186 -26.24 -15.42 -2.29
CA ARG A 186 -25.96 -15.14 -3.71
C ARG A 186 -25.66 -13.66 -3.99
N PRO A 187 -26.43 -12.67 -3.49
CA PRO A 187 -26.13 -11.26 -3.70
C PRO A 187 -24.75 -10.84 -3.16
N LEU A 188 -24.38 -11.35 -1.97
CA LEU A 188 -23.06 -11.08 -1.38
C LEU A 188 -21.93 -11.66 -2.24
N PHE A 189 -22.10 -12.89 -2.74
CA PHE A 189 -21.05 -13.59 -3.50
C PHE A 189 -20.84 -12.90 -4.84
N VAL A 190 -21.92 -12.53 -5.54
CA VAL A 190 -21.86 -11.70 -6.75
C VAL A 190 -21.18 -10.36 -6.48
N LYS A 191 -21.54 -9.68 -5.37
CA LYS A 191 -20.93 -8.38 -5.05
C LYS A 191 -19.44 -8.52 -4.72
N THR A 192 -19.01 -9.64 -4.15
CA THR A 192 -17.59 -9.90 -3.85
C THR A 192 -16.70 -9.83 -5.10
N GLU A 193 -17.15 -10.38 -6.22
CA GLU A 193 -16.40 -10.33 -7.49
C GLU A 193 -16.18 -8.89 -8.00
N ALA A 194 -17.08 -7.97 -7.67
CA ALA A 194 -17.06 -6.60 -8.17
C ALA A 194 -16.24 -5.63 -7.29
N ILE A 195 -16.03 -5.94 -6.01
CA ILE A 195 -15.44 -4.98 -5.06
C ILE A 195 -13.92 -4.96 -5.05
N ILE A 196 -13.25 -5.99 -5.57
CA ILE A 196 -11.78 -6.16 -5.49
C ILE A 196 -11.17 -6.11 -6.89
N ALA A 197 -10.31 -5.12 -7.13
CA ALA A 197 -9.56 -5.05 -8.38
C ALA A 197 -8.70 -6.31 -8.61
N GLY A 198 -8.85 -6.93 -9.78
CA GLY A 198 -8.13 -8.17 -10.13
C GLY A 198 -8.65 -9.44 -9.44
N ASN A 199 -9.73 -9.33 -8.65
CA ASN A 199 -10.41 -10.44 -7.99
C ASN A 199 -9.47 -11.29 -7.10
N ALA A 200 -8.51 -10.66 -6.42
CA ALA A 200 -7.49 -11.35 -5.63
C ALA A 200 -8.07 -11.87 -4.30
N ALA A 201 -7.88 -13.15 -3.99
CA ALA A 201 -8.35 -13.75 -2.75
C ALA A 201 -7.66 -13.14 -1.51
N THR A 202 -6.38 -12.74 -1.63
CA THR A 202 -5.65 -12.08 -0.54
C THR A 202 -6.28 -10.76 -0.10
N ALA A 203 -6.87 -10.02 -1.04
CA ALA A 203 -7.59 -8.78 -0.75
C ALA A 203 -8.89 -9.04 0.00
N LEU A 204 -9.59 -10.13 -0.32
CA LEU A 204 -10.79 -10.55 0.42
C LEU A 204 -10.45 -10.93 1.87
N VAL A 205 -9.37 -11.69 2.08
CA VAL A 205 -8.90 -12.02 3.43
C VAL A 205 -8.53 -10.75 4.22
N ALA A 206 -7.83 -9.81 3.59
CA ALA A 206 -7.50 -8.54 4.21
C ALA A 206 -8.76 -7.74 4.62
N LEU A 207 -9.79 -7.71 3.77
CA LEU A 207 -11.08 -7.09 4.08
C LEU A 207 -11.74 -7.74 5.30
N VAL A 208 -11.80 -9.07 5.32
CA VAL A 208 -12.42 -9.82 6.42
C VAL A 208 -11.67 -9.62 7.73
N PHE A 209 -10.33 -9.60 7.72
CA PHE A 209 -9.54 -9.29 8.91
C PHE A 209 -9.77 -7.87 9.40
N SER A 210 -9.92 -6.90 8.50
CA SER A 210 -10.24 -5.51 8.85
C SER A 210 -11.61 -5.40 9.53
N ILE A 211 -12.61 -6.13 9.04
CA ILE A 211 -13.94 -6.18 9.66
C ILE A 211 -13.85 -6.83 11.04
N LEU A 212 -13.09 -7.92 11.19
CA LEU A 212 -12.92 -8.59 12.48
C LEU A 212 -12.19 -7.74 13.53
N THR A 213 -11.29 -6.85 13.11
CA THR A 213 -10.67 -5.86 14.01
C THR A 213 -11.66 -4.77 14.43
N GLY A 214 -12.51 -4.32 13.51
CA GLY A 214 -13.47 -3.22 13.73
C GLY A 214 -14.83 -3.63 14.30
N SER A 215 -15.07 -4.92 14.59
CA SER A 215 -16.40 -5.43 15.00
C SER A 215 -16.36 -6.34 16.22
N ALA A 216 -17.46 -6.36 16.98
CA ALA A 216 -17.65 -7.22 18.14
C ALA A 216 -18.51 -8.45 17.80
N LEU A 217 -18.07 -9.25 16.81
CA LEU A 217 -18.87 -10.35 16.26
C LEU A 217 -18.94 -11.62 17.12
N GLY A 218 -18.07 -11.73 18.12
CA GLY A 218 -17.93 -12.93 18.94
C GLY A 218 -17.52 -14.17 18.14
N ILE A 219 -17.46 -15.33 18.81
CA ILE A 219 -16.95 -16.57 18.21
C ILE A 219 -17.85 -17.12 17.09
N ILE A 220 -19.16 -16.92 17.20
CA ILE A 220 -20.14 -17.37 16.20
C ILE A 220 -20.05 -16.52 14.94
N GLY A 221 -20.02 -15.19 15.07
CA GLY A 221 -19.86 -14.30 13.92
C GLY A 221 -18.50 -14.43 13.26
N TYR A 222 -17.44 -14.66 14.05
CA TYR A 222 -16.12 -15.03 13.51
C TYR A 222 -16.20 -16.26 12.61
N GLY A 223 -16.74 -17.38 13.12
CA GLY A 223 -16.83 -18.60 12.33
C GLY A 223 -17.67 -18.43 11.06
N LEU A 224 -18.76 -17.64 11.11
CA LEU A 224 -19.64 -17.42 9.96
C LEU A 224 -18.91 -16.62 8.88
N LEU A 225 -18.22 -15.54 9.26
CA LEU A 225 -17.39 -14.78 8.34
C LEU A 225 -16.32 -15.65 7.70
N MET A 226 -15.63 -16.47 8.50
CA MET A 226 -14.58 -17.34 7.98
C MET A 226 -15.13 -18.44 7.07
N ALA A 227 -16.30 -19.01 7.35
CA ALA A 227 -16.94 -20.00 6.48
C ALA A 227 -17.37 -19.41 5.13
N VAL A 228 -18.02 -18.24 5.15
CA VAL A 228 -18.45 -17.52 3.94
C VAL A 228 -17.24 -17.12 3.09
N THR A 229 -16.20 -16.57 3.72
CA THR A 229 -14.95 -16.20 3.05
C THR A 229 -14.23 -17.41 2.50
N GLY A 230 -14.20 -18.51 3.26
CA GLY A 230 -13.64 -19.78 2.84
C GLY A 230 -14.28 -20.28 1.55
N ALA A 231 -15.61 -20.21 1.43
CA ALA A 231 -16.34 -20.67 0.26
C ALA A 231 -15.91 -19.93 -1.03
N LEU A 232 -15.59 -18.65 -0.91
CA LEU A 232 -15.11 -17.78 -1.99
C LEU A 232 -13.64 -18.03 -2.37
N ILE A 233 -12.88 -18.79 -1.57
CA ILE A 233 -11.45 -19.04 -1.78
C ILE A 233 -11.17 -20.50 -2.09
N ASP A 234 -11.61 -21.41 -1.21
CA ASP A 234 -11.37 -22.85 -1.31
C ASP A 234 -12.35 -23.62 -0.40
N GLU A 235 -12.98 -24.67 -0.93
CA GLU A 235 -13.95 -25.47 -0.18
C GLU A 235 -13.37 -26.06 1.12
N SER A 236 -12.08 -26.42 1.12
CA SER A 236 -11.39 -26.95 2.31
C SER A 236 -11.40 -25.98 3.49
N LEU A 237 -11.50 -24.67 3.23
CA LEU A 237 -11.59 -23.65 4.28
C LEU A 237 -12.98 -23.62 4.92
N VAL A 238 -14.03 -23.92 4.14
CA VAL A 238 -15.40 -24.06 4.68
C VAL A 238 -15.47 -25.26 5.60
N GLU A 239 -14.87 -26.39 5.20
CA GLU A 239 -14.79 -27.59 6.04
C GLU A 239 -14.05 -27.30 7.36
N LYS A 240 -12.91 -26.60 7.31
CA LYS A 240 -12.16 -26.21 8.50
C LYS A 240 -12.95 -25.25 9.40
N ALA A 241 -13.67 -24.30 8.81
CA ALA A 241 -14.56 -23.40 9.54
C ALA A 241 -15.74 -24.15 10.18
N ASN A 242 -16.28 -25.16 9.50
CA ASN A 242 -17.33 -26.02 10.06
C ASN A 242 -16.79 -26.84 11.25
N LYS A 243 -15.60 -27.42 11.11
CA LYS A 243 -14.88 -28.14 12.17
C LYS A 243 -14.52 -27.27 13.37
N PHE A 244 -14.28 -25.99 13.15
CA PHE A 244 -14.02 -25.02 14.22
C PHE A 244 -15.19 -24.96 15.23
N TRP A 245 -16.43 -25.14 14.78
CA TRP A 245 -17.62 -25.21 15.63
C TRP A 245 -17.88 -26.59 16.27
N GLY A 246 -16.96 -27.54 16.10
CA GLY A 246 -17.06 -28.89 16.66
C GLY A 246 -17.97 -29.83 15.86
N ILE A 247 -17.86 -29.80 14.53
CA ILE A 247 -18.55 -30.70 13.59
C ILE A 247 -17.52 -31.55 12.85
#